data_AF-A0A0A9ZAS0-F1
#
_entry.id   AF-A0A0A9ZAS0-F1
#
_cell.length_a   1.000
_cell.length_b   1.000
_cell.length_c   1.000
_cell.angle_alpha   90.00
_cell.angle_beta   90.00
_cell.angle_gamma   90.00
#
_symmetry.space_group_name_H-M   'P 1'
#
loop_
_entity.id
_entity.type
_entity.pdbx_description
1 polymer ?
#
loop_
_entity_poly.entity_id
_entity_poly.type
_entity_poly.pdbx_seq_one_letter_code
_entity_poly.pdbx_strand_id
1 'polypeptide(L)'
;MERNAENADRLFMGFDFSTQQLKGVIVNDKREVLHQQIVQFDSDLPEFRTHNGVVKGDKNTVTAPVVMWVKALDIILEKFRFCGADFSKVCALSGSAQQHGTVYWACGAEETLKSLSDDHFLHSQLASSFSVTASPVWMDGSTTKQCQMLETAVGGPKELARITGSKAYERFSGSQIAKIAETKPTVYKNTERISLISSFACSLFLGKYANIDFADGSGMNLLDIRTKQWCPELLEVTAPDLADKLGEPVPSHTVLGKISRYFVERFGFSEQCDVVTFTGDNPSSLAVIKMDPYVESGSKIHAPMEAGMSLISFWKARRGVISVIWECTTIWKK
;
A
#
# COMPACT_ATOMS: atom_id res chain seq x y z
N MET A 1 -32.93 29.71 -10.60
CA MET A 1 -32.77 28.95 -9.34
C MET A 1 -32.07 27.62 -9.65
N GLU A 2 -30.83 27.65 -10.15
CA GLU A 2 -30.14 26.43 -10.61
C GLU A 2 -28.62 26.53 -10.37
N ARG A 3 -28.22 26.79 -9.11
CA ARG A 3 -26.80 26.74 -8.69
C ARG A 3 -26.58 26.14 -7.29
N ASN A 4 -27.53 25.35 -6.79
CA ASN A 4 -27.47 24.75 -5.44
C ASN A 4 -27.47 23.21 -5.42
N ALA A 5 -27.25 22.54 -6.56
CA ALA A 5 -27.20 21.07 -6.62
C ALA A 5 -25.77 20.47 -6.65
N GLU A 6 -24.71 21.29 -6.66
CA GLU A 6 -23.33 20.84 -6.88
C GLU A 6 -22.52 20.48 -5.62
N ASN A 7 -23.09 20.62 -4.41
CA ASN A 7 -22.46 20.20 -3.15
C ASN A 7 -23.12 18.93 -2.60
N ALA A 8 -23.20 17.86 -3.40
CA ALA A 8 -23.35 16.55 -2.79
C ALA A 8 -22.08 16.29 -1.95
N ASP A 9 -22.23 16.04 -0.64
CA ASP A 9 -21.10 15.84 0.29
C ASP A 9 -20.18 14.73 -0.24
N ARG A 10 -19.09 15.08 -0.91
CA ARG A 10 -18.15 14.10 -1.47
C ARG A 10 -17.39 13.47 -0.33
N LEU A 11 -17.28 12.15 -0.38
CA LEU A 11 -16.57 11.38 0.63
C LEU A 11 -15.29 10.79 0.05
N PHE A 12 -14.31 10.63 0.93
CA PHE A 12 -13.02 10.01 0.65
C PHE A 12 -12.74 8.95 1.71
N MET A 13 -12.20 7.80 1.28
CA MET A 13 -11.82 6.74 2.19
C MET A 13 -10.31 6.56 2.25
N GLY A 14 -9.78 6.46 3.47
CA GLY A 14 -8.38 6.14 3.73
C GLY A 14 -8.27 4.89 4.57
N PHE A 15 -7.40 3.97 4.17
CA PHE A 15 -7.09 2.74 4.91
C PHE A 15 -5.66 2.73 5.42
N ASP A 16 -5.40 2.05 6.53
CA ASP A 16 -4.05 1.76 7.03
C ASP A 16 -3.91 0.28 7.40
N PHE A 17 -3.25 -0.47 6.52
CA PHE A 17 -2.90 -1.90 6.70
C PHE A 17 -1.63 -2.01 7.55
N SER A 18 -1.77 -1.72 8.85
CA SER A 18 -0.65 -1.74 9.80
C SER A 18 -0.30 -3.17 10.25
N THR A 19 0.71 -3.30 11.11
CA THR A 19 1.14 -4.61 11.63
C THR A 19 0.11 -5.31 12.50
N GLN A 20 -0.62 -4.58 13.36
CA GLN A 20 -1.48 -5.16 14.40
C GLN A 20 -2.98 -5.07 14.06
N GLN A 21 -3.32 -4.21 13.10
CA GLN A 21 -4.69 -3.81 12.85
C GLN A 21 -4.86 -3.26 11.43
N LEU A 22 -6.07 -3.41 10.90
CA LEU A 22 -6.55 -2.64 9.77
C LEU A 22 -7.39 -1.49 10.29
N LYS A 23 -7.10 -0.27 9.84
CA LYS A 23 -7.85 0.93 10.20
C LYS A 23 -8.43 1.56 8.95
N GLY A 24 -9.56 2.22 9.09
CA GLY A 24 -10.24 2.91 8.00
C GLY A 24 -10.93 4.17 8.48
N VAL A 25 -10.88 5.24 7.69
CA VAL A 25 -11.65 6.46 7.93
C VAL A 25 -12.41 6.87 6.68
N ILE A 26 -13.52 7.59 6.90
CA ILE A 26 -14.26 8.31 5.86
C ILE A 26 -14.27 9.78 6.25
N VAL A 27 -13.86 10.64 5.31
CA VAL A 27 -13.87 12.08 5.49
C VAL A 27 -14.63 12.78 4.38
N ASN A 28 -15.08 14.01 4.63
CA ASN A 28 -15.68 14.87 3.60
C ASN A 28 -14.64 15.82 2.95
N ASP A 29 -15.08 16.65 2.01
CA ASP A 29 -14.25 17.68 1.36
C ASP A 29 -13.64 18.70 2.34
N LYS A 30 -14.24 18.88 3.52
CA LYS A 30 -13.72 19.74 4.60
C LYS A 30 -12.69 19.04 5.48
N ARG A 31 -12.35 17.78 5.17
CA ARG A 31 -11.43 16.91 5.94
C ARG A 31 -11.96 16.57 7.33
N GLU A 32 -13.27 16.68 7.54
CA GLU A 32 -13.90 16.25 8.79
C GLU A 32 -14.08 14.73 8.76
N VAL A 33 -13.68 14.05 9.83
CA VAL A 33 -13.87 12.60 9.98
C VAL A 33 -15.33 12.32 10.29
N LEU A 34 -16.00 11.61 9.39
CA LEU A 34 -17.41 11.21 9.54
C LEU A 34 -17.53 9.81 10.15
N HIS A 35 -16.66 8.90 9.72
CA HIS A 35 -16.65 7.53 10.21
C HIS A 35 -15.21 7.05 10.42
N GLN A 36 -15.01 6.21 11.42
CA GLN A 36 -13.73 5.64 11.77
C GLN A 36 -13.94 4.21 12.29
N GLN A 37 -13.21 3.25 11.73
CA GLN A 37 -13.32 1.83 12.08
C GLN A 37 -11.95 1.18 12.21
N ILE A 38 -11.88 0.14 13.05
CA ILE A 38 -10.68 -0.64 13.30
C ILE A 38 -11.04 -2.12 13.32
N VAL A 39 -10.15 -2.95 12.80
CA VAL A 39 -10.12 -4.40 13.02
C VAL A 39 -8.79 -4.76 13.65
N GLN A 40 -8.81 -5.24 14.89
CA GLN A 40 -7.63 -5.67 15.63
C GLN A 40 -7.33 -7.13 15.30
N PHE A 41 -6.16 -7.45 14.78
CA PHE A 41 -5.90 -8.78 14.24
C PHE A 41 -5.98 -9.88 15.31
N ASP A 42 -5.35 -9.68 16.46
CA ASP A 42 -5.31 -10.73 17.49
C ASP A 42 -6.68 -10.99 18.15
N SER A 43 -7.50 -9.95 18.34
CA SER A 43 -8.80 -10.08 19.01
C SER A 43 -9.95 -10.38 18.06
N ASP A 44 -9.95 -9.78 16.87
CA ASP A 44 -11.06 -9.92 15.91
C ASP A 44 -10.85 -11.11 14.96
N LEU A 45 -9.62 -11.62 14.84
CA LEU A 45 -9.23 -12.71 13.94
C LEU A 45 -8.36 -13.78 14.67
N PRO A 46 -8.75 -14.26 15.87
CA PRO A 46 -7.91 -15.11 16.72
C PRO A 46 -7.56 -16.47 16.08
N GLU A 47 -8.33 -16.92 15.09
CA GLU A 47 -8.08 -18.17 14.36
C GLU A 47 -6.75 -18.18 13.61
N PHE A 48 -6.18 -17.01 13.29
CA PHE A 48 -4.86 -16.89 12.64
C PHE A 48 -3.69 -17.01 13.62
N ARG A 49 -3.97 -17.06 14.94
CA ARG A 49 -2.99 -17.30 16.01
C ARG A 49 -1.78 -16.35 15.98
N THR A 50 -2.02 -15.10 15.61
CA THR A 50 -1.01 -14.05 15.66
C THR A 50 -0.78 -13.55 17.08
N HIS A 51 0.40 -12.98 17.30
CA HIS A 51 0.72 -12.20 18.50
C HIS A 51 1.28 -10.86 18.04
N ASN A 52 0.60 -9.77 18.38
CA ASN A 52 0.76 -8.45 17.79
C ASN A 52 0.67 -8.49 16.25
N GLY A 53 -0.31 -9.23 15.71
CA GLY A 53 -0.59 -9.31 14.28
C GLY A 53 0.42 -10.10 13.44
N VAL A 54 1.37 -10.79 14.07
CA VAL A 54 2.40 -11.57 13.37
C VAL A 54 2.64 -12.96 13.97
N VAL A 55 3.27 -13.82 13.19
CA VAL A 55 3.77 -15.13 13.57
C VAL A 55 5.29 -15.11 13.48
N LYS A 56 5.95 -15.36 14.62
CA LYS A 56 7.41 -15.51 14.70
C LYS A 56 7.79 -16.95 14.38
N GLY A 57 8.71 -17.13 13.45
CA GLY A 57 9.31 -18.41 13.10
C GLY A 57 10.79 -18.48 13.50
N ASP A 58 11.49 -19.47 12.98
CA ASP A 58 12.91 -19.69 13.26
C ASP A 58 13.80 -18.64 12.58
N LYS A 59 15.04 -18.50 13.09
CA LYS A 59 16.11 -17.69 12.48
C LYS A 59 15.69 -16.23 12.19
N ASN A 60 15.04 -15.57 13.14
CA ASN A 60 14.52 -14.20 13.01
C ASN A 60 13.47 -14.01 11.90
N THR A 61 12.82 -15.10 11.47
CA THR A 61 11.73 -15.02 10.49
C THR A 61 10.49 -14.46 11.17
N VAL A 62 9.85 -13.46 10.58
CA VAL A 62 8.60 -12.87 11.09
C VAL A 62 7.64 -12.67 9.92
N THR A 63 6.45 -13.27 10.03
CA THR A 63 5.47 -13.30 8.94
C THR A 63 4.07 -12.94 9.42
N ALA A 64 3.16 -12.66 8.49
CA ALA A 64 1.73 -12.55 8.75
C ALA A 64 0.93 -13.34 7.70
N PRO A 65 -0.18 -14.01 8.06
CA PRO A 65 -1.02 -14.71 7.09
C PRO A 65 -1.69 -13.71 6.13
N VAL A 66 -1.52 -13.88 4.82
CA VAL A 66 -2.06 -12.91 3.83
C VAL A 66 -3.58 -12.83 3.89
N VAL A 67 -4.25 -13.98 4.01
CA VAL A 67 -5.71 -14.09 4.08
C VAL A 67 -6.28 -13.38 5.32
N MET A 68 -5.48 -13.19 6.38
CA MET A 68 -5.89 -12.40 7.55
C MET A 68 -6.16 -10.94 7.17
N TRP A 69 -5.31 -10.34 6.33
CA TRP A 69 -5.52 -8.97 5.84
C TRP A 69 -6.72 -8.86 4.93
N VAL A 70 -6.96 -9.88 4.09
CA VAL A 70 -8.18 -9.94 3.25
C VAL A 70 -9.43 -10.02 4.12
N LYS A 71 -9.44 -10.89 5.12
CA LYS A 71 -10.58 -11.03 6.03
C LYS A 71 -10.79 -9.78 6.90
N ALA A 72 -9.72 -9.12 7.32
CA ALA A 72 -9.82 -7.84 8.01
C ALA A 72 -10.52 -6.78 7.14
N LEU A 73 -10.25 -6.77 5.83
CA LEU A 73 -10.93 -5.88 4.89
C LEU A 73 -12.43 -6.20 4.77
N ASP A 74 -12.81 -7.48 4.69
CA ASP A 74 -14.23 -7.86 4.73
C ASP A 74 -14.91 -7.31 5.99
N ILE A 75 -14.29 -7.52 7.16
CA ILE A 75 -14.85 -7.09 8.45
C ILE A 75 -14.95 -5.57 8.55
N ILE A 76 -13.93 -4.80 8.15
CA ILE A 76 -13.94 -3.35 8.33
C ILE A 76 -15.00 -2.69 7.44
N LEU A 77 -15.20 -3.18 6.22
CA LEU A 77 -16.25 -2.68 5.31
C LEU A 77 -17.65 -2.97 5.85
N GLU A 78 -17.84 -4.15 6.45
CA GLU A 78 -19.08 -4.48 7.17
C GLU A 78 -19.31 -3.56 8.37
N LYS A 79 -18.28 -3.26 9.17
CA LYS A 79 -18.37 -2.29 10.28
C LYS A 79 -18.79 -0.90 9.79
N PHE A 80 -18.24 -0.43 8.67
CA PHE A 80 -18.66 0.84 8.06
C PHE A 80 -20.12 0.81 7.60
N ARG A 81 -20.54 -0.25 6.91
CA ARG A 81 -21.92 -0.44 6.48
C ARG A 81 -22.89 -0.42 7.66
N PHE A 82 -22.55 -1.13 8.74
CA PHE A 82 -23.36 -1.19 9.96
C PHE A 82 -23.47 0.18 10.65
N CYS A 83 -22.43 0.99 10.62
CA CYS A 83 -22.45 2.36 11.15
C CYS A 83 -23.10 3.38 10.20
N GLY A 84 -23.74 2.95 9.11
CA GLY A 84 -24.50 3.82 8.20
C GLY A 84 -23.64 4.64 7.24
N ALA A 85 -22.41 4.20 6.94
CA ALA A 85 -21.57 4.86 5.94
C ALA A 85 -22.23 4.83 4.55
N ASP A 86 -22.32 6.00 3.91
CA ASP A 86 -22.86 6.15 2.56
C ASP A 86 -21.77 5.97 1.49
N PHE A 87 -21.54 4.72 1.09
CA PHE A 87 -20.52 4.39 0.09
C PHE A 87 -20.81 5.00 -1.30
N SER A 88 -22.07 5.35 -1.60
CA SER A 88 -22.46 5.93 -2.89
C SER A 88 -21.84 7.32 -3.12
N LYS A 89 -21.44 7.99 -2.04
CA LYS A 89 -20.78 9.31 -2.06
C LYS A 89 -19.26 9.23 -2.05
N VAL A 90 -18.68 8.03 -1.90
CA VAL A 90 -17.23 7.86 -1.91
C VAL A 90 -16.73 8.05 -3.34
N CYS A 91 -16.03 9.16 -3.57
CA CYS A 91 -15.54 9.52 -4.89
C CYS A 91 -14.11 9.06 -5.15
N ALA A 92 -13.34 8.79 -4.09
CA ALA A 92 -12.03 8.18 -4.22
C ALA A 92 -11.56 7.52 -2.92
N LEU A 93 -10.66 6.56 -3.06
CA LEU A 93 -9.99 5.90 -1.95
C LEU A 93 -8.50 5.69 -2.19
N SER A 94 -7.75 5.60 -1.10
CA SER A 94 -6.36 5.12 -1.08
C SER A 94 -6.02 4.60 0.31
N GLY A 95 -4.76 4.31 0.56
CA GLY A 95 -4.32 3.89 1.88
C GLY A 95 -2.82 3.78 2.04
N SER A 96 -2.45 3.51 3.27
CA SER A 96 -1.12 3.12 3.69
C SER A 96 -1.06 1.64 4.04
N ALA A 97 0.14 1.10 4.04
CA ALA A 97 0.42 -0.20 4.62
C ALA A 97 1.79 -0.21 5.31
N GLN A 98 1.97 -1.16 6.23
CA GLN A 98 3.29 -1.45 6.80
C GLN A 98 4.29 -1.72 5.66
N GLN A 99 5.44 -1.04 5.69
CA GLN A 99 6.39 -1.09 4.59
C GLN A 99 7.09 -2.44 4.46
N HIS A 100 7.73 -2.62 3.31
CA HIS A 100 8.64 -3.73 2.97
C HIS A 100 8.03 -5.13 2.85
N GLY A 101 6.91 -5.39 3.54
CA GLY A 101 6.25 -6.69 3.47
C GLY A 101 5.79 -7.01 2.05
N THR A 102 5.89 -8.28 1.66
CA THR A 102 5.63 -8.74 0.29
C THR A 102 4.53 -9.80 0.26
N VAL A 103 3.67 -9.73 -0.76
CA VAL A 103 2.62 -10.71 -1.06
C VAL A 103 2.92 -11.35 -2.42
N TYR A 104 2.75 -12.66 -2.49
CA TYR A 104 3.07 -13.47 -3.66
C TYR A 104 1.79 -14.10 -4.19
N TRP A 105 1.29 -13.56 -5.30
CA TRP A 105 0.05 -14.02 -5.93
C TRP A 105 0.33 -15.27 -6.76
N ALA A 106 -0.47 -16.31 -6.53
CA ALA A 106 -0.36 -17.55 -7.28
C ALA A 106 -0.76 -17.36 -8.74
N CYS A 107 -0.27 -18.23 -9.64
CA CYS A 107 -0.74 -18.24 -11.03
C CYS A 107 -2.26 -18.39 -11.12
N GLY A 108 -2.92 -17.54 -11.92
CA GLY A 108 -4.37 -17.46 -12.07
C GLY A 108 -5.09 -16.56 -11.06
N ALA A 109 -4.37 -15.94 -10.12
CA ALA A 109 -4.97 -15.06 -9.12
C ALA A 109 -5.53 -13.76 -9.72
N GLU A 110 -4.96 -13.25 -10.81
CA GLU A 110 -5.53 -12.07 -11.47
C GLU A 110 -6.93 -12.35 -12.04
N GLU A 111 -7.15 -13.54 -12.59
CA GLU A 111 -8.47 -13.93 -13.09
C GLU A 111 -9.49 -14.02 -11.96
N THR A 112 -9.10 -14.58 -10.81
CA THR A 112 -9.94 -14.56 -9.60
C THR A 112 -10.29 -13.13 -9.16
N LEU A 113 -9.33 -12.20 -9.18
CA LEU A 113 -9.57 -10.79 -8.85
C LEU A 113 -10.55 -10.11 -9.81
N LYS A 114 -10.45 -10.42 -11.12
CA LYS A 114 -11.34 -9.87 -12.16
C LYS A 114 -12.76 -10.45 -12.08
N SER A 115 -12.91 -11.67 -11.57
CA SER A 115 -14.18 -12.41 -11.51
C SER A 115 -14.76 -12.52 -10.09
N LEU A 116 -14.44 -11.58 -9.19
CA LEU A 116 -15.00 -11.56 -7.84
C LEU A 116 -16.53 -11.44 -7.88
N SER A 117 -17.19 -12.32 -7.14
CA SER A 117 -18.64 -12.37 -6.99
C SER A 117 -19.09 -11.64 -5.72
N ASP A 118 -20.14 -10.83 -5.81
CA ASP A 118 -20.64 -9.96 -4.75
C ASP A 118 -21.41 -10.70 -3.64
N ASP A 119 -21.75 -11.97 -3.86
CA ASP A 119 -22.43 -12.86 -2.90
C ASP A 119 -21.48 -13.48 -1.86
N HIS A 120 -20.18 -13.59 -2.16
CA HIS A 120 -19.17 -14.18 -1.28
C HIS A 120 -18.21 -13.13 -0.71
N PHE A 121 -17.59 -13.42 0.45
CA PHE A 121 -16.54 -12.57 1.01
C PHE A 121 -15.21 -12.71 0.26
N LEU A 122 -14.39 -11.66 0.26
CA LEU A 122 -13.08 -11.65 -0.43
C LEU A 122 -12.17 -12.77 0.11
N HIS A 123 -12.09 -12.93 1.43
CA HIS A 123 -11.18 -13.92 2.03
C HIS A 123 -11.52 -15.36 1.65
N SER A 124 -12.80 -15.65 1.37
CA SER A 124 -13.23 -16.97 0.91
C SER A 124 -12.85 -17.18 -0.56
N GLN A 125 -13.06 -16.18 -1.42
CA GLN A 125 -12.75 -16.24 -2.85
C GLN A 125 -11.24 -16.25 -3.12
N LEU A 126 -10.45 -15.54 -2.32
CA LEU A 126 -9.00 -15.39 -2.51
C LEU A 126 -8.15 -16.37 -1.68
N ALA A 127 -8.76 -17.30 -0.95
CA ALA A 127 -8.04 -18.20 -0.05
C ALA A 127 -6.90 -19.00 -0.73
N SER A 128 -7.07 -19.34 -2.01
CA SER A 128 -6.09 -20.08 -2.84
C SER A 128 -5.27 -19.19 -3.77
N SER A 129 -5.44 -17.87 -3.71
CA SER A 129 -4.81 -16.91 -4.66
C SER A 129 -3.37 -16.52 -4.29
N PHE A 130 -2.77 -17.17 -3.28
CA PHE A 130 -1.44 -16.82 -2.77
C PHE A 130 -0.51 -18.04 -2.80
N SER A 131 0.63 -17.90 -3.46
CA SER A 131 1.67 -18.94 -3.50
C SER A 131 2.44 -19.02 -2.18
N VAL A 132 2.59 -17.87 -1.50
CA VAL A 132 3.14 -17.76 -0.15
C VAL A 132 2.02 -17.32 0.79
N THR A 133 1.59 -18.22 1.67
CA THR A 133 0.49 -17.95 2.62
C THR A 133 0.92 -17.12 3.83
N ALA A 134 2.20 -17.21 4.22
CA ALA A 134 2.80 -16.47 5.32
C ALA A 134 3.77 -15.42 4.76
N SER A 135 3.30 -14.20 4.59
CA SER A 135 4.07 -13.10 4.01
C SER A 135 5.11 -12.56 4.99
N PRO A 136 6.37 -12.36 4.57
CA PRO A 136 7.35 -11.67 5.40
C PRO A 136 6.90 -10.22 5.62
N VAL A 137 7.14 -9.72 6.84
CA VAL A 137 6.79 -8.35 7.24
C VAL A 137 8.04 -7.56 7.64
N TRP A 138 7.90 -6.27 7.90
CA TRP A 138 9.02 -5.36 8.20
C TRP A 138 9.91 -5.78 9.39
N MET A 139 9.42 -6.65 10.28
CA MET A 139 10.16 -7.17 11.43
C MET A 139 11.09 -8.35 11.09
N ASP A 140 10.99 -8.90 9.88
CA ASP A 140 11.81 -10.05 9.47
C ASP A 140 13.28 -9.65 9.32
N GLY A 141 14.15 -10.40 10.01
CA GLY A 141 15.59 -10.16 10.08
C GLY A 141 16.43 -11.32 9.55
N SER A 142 15.89 -12.12 8.63
CA SER A 142 16.42 -13.45 8.32
C SER A 142 17.20 -13.56 7.00
N THR A 143 17.50 -12.43 6.35
CA THR A 143 18.00 -12.36 4.96
C THR A 143 19.39 -11.73 4.82
N THR A 144 20.22 -11.76 5.88
CA THR A 144 21.57 -11.16 5.87
C THR A 144 22.43 -11.67 4.69
N LYS A 145 22.30 -12.95 4.31
CA LYS A 145 22.98 -13.50 3.13
C LYS A 145 22.56 -12.79 1.85
N GLN A 146 21.26 -12.60 1.63
CA GLN A 146 20.71 -11.96 0.44
C GLN A 146 21.04 -10.45 0.42
N CYS A 147 21.11 -9.80 1.59
CA CYS A 147 21.61 -8.42 1.70
C CYS A 147 23.05 -8.30 1.15
N GLN A 148 23.95 -9.20 1.54
CA GLN A 148 25.33 -9.20 1.05
C GLN A 148 25.40 -9.46 -0.46
N MET A 149 24.52 -10.32 -0.99
CA MET A 149 24.42 -10.57 -2.44
C MET A 149 24.04 -9.29 -3.20
N LEU A 150 23.01 -8.57 -2.74
CA LEU A 150 22.57 -7.32 -3.37
C LEU A 150 23.66 -6.24 -3.32
N GLU A 151 24.32 -6.09 -2.17
CA GLU A 151 25.44 -5.15 -2.05
C GLU A 151 26.59 -5.51 -2.97
N THR A 152 26.97 -6.80 -3.03
CA THR A 152 28.08 -7.26 -3.87
C THR A 152 27.81 -7.03 -5.35
N ALA A 153 26.57 -7.26 -5.80
CA ALA A 153 26.17 -7.12 -7.20
C ALA A 153 26.50 -5.73 -7.75
N VAL A 154 26.17 -4.68 -7.00
CA VAL A 154 26.36 -3.28 -7.45
C VAL A 154 27.65 -2.65 -6.92
N GLY A 155 28.61 -3.42 -6.40
CA GLY A 155 29.90 -2.88 -5.94
C GLY A 155 29.92 -2.31 -4.52
N GLY A 156 28.94 -2.65 -3.68
CA GLY A 156 28.96 -2.49 -2.24
C GLY A 156 27.81 -1.66 -1.65
N PRO A 157 27.71 -1.56 -0.30
CA PRO A 157 26.62 -0.89 0.41
C PRO A 157 26.44 0.58 0.03
N LYS A 158 27.54 1.30 -0.24
CA LYS A 158 27.48 2.72 -0.62
C LYS A 158 26.86 2.91 -1.99
N GLU A 159 27.16 2.04 -2.93
CA GLU A 159 26.64 2.12 -4.29
C GLU A 159 25.17 1.69 -4.35
N LEU A 160 24.81 0.64 -3.61
CA LEU A 160 23.41 0.27 -3.40
C LEU A 160 22.60 1.43 -2.81
N ALA A 161 23.14 2.14 -1.83
CA ALA A 161 22.51 3.33 -1.26
C ALA A 161 22.42 4.50 -2.24
N ARG A 162 23.42 4.68 -3.10
CA ARG A 162 23.42 5.70 -4.16
C ARG A 162 22.31 5.45 -5.19
N ILE A 163 22.04 4.18 -5.52
CA ILE A 163 21.01 3.75 -6.49
C ILE A 163 19.62 3.79 -5.85
N THR A 164 19.47 3.12 -4.69
CA THR A 164 18.15 2.79 -4.11
C THR A 164 17.74 3.67 -2.93
N GLY A 165 18.63 4.57 -2.48
CA GLY A 165 18.41 5.41 -1.31
C GLY A 165 18.72 4.75 0.04
N SER A 166 19.12 3.48 0.06
CA SER A 166 19.52 2.75 1.27
C SER A 166 20.52 1.64 0.97
N LYS A 167 21.39 1.33 1.94
CA LYS A 167 22.14 0.07 1.91
C LYS A 167 21.18 -1.12 2.08
N ALA A 168 21.68 -2.35 2.02
CA ALA A 168 20.81 -3.50 2.21
C ALA A 168 20.37 -3.62 3.68
N TYR A 169 19.09 -3.92 3.88
CA TYR A 169 18.51 -4.24 5.18
C TYR A 169 17.66 -5.49 5.05
N GLU A 170 17.67 -6.35 6.07
CA GLU A 170 17.05 -7.68 6.00
C GLU A 170 15.55 -7.62 5.72
N ARG A 171 14.87 -6.60 6.24
CA ARG A 171 13.44 -6.44 6.00
C ARG A 171 13.09 -5.98 4.59
N PHE A 172 14.03 -5.39 3.83
CA PHE A 172 13.73 -4.79 2.52
C PHE A 172 13.32 -5.88 1.52
N SER A 173 12.35 -5.54 0.68
CA SER A 173 11.61 -6.53 -0.10
C SER A 173 12.48 -7.35 -1.05
N GLY A 174 13.51 -6.75 -1.66
CA GLY A 174 14.43 -7.47 -2.55
C GLY A 174 15.11 -8.65 -1.85
N SER A 175 15.63 -8.46 -0.63
CA SER A 175 16.29 -9.55 0.10
C SER A 175 15.31 -10.66 0.52
N GLN A 176 14.07 -10.30 0.86
CA GLN A 176 13.00 -11.24 1.17
C GLN A 176 12.56 -12.05 -0.06
N ILE A 177 12.40 -11.39 -1.21
CA ILE A 177 12.09 -12.04 -2.49
C ILE A 177 13.21 -13.01 -2.88
N ALA A 178 14.47 -12.59 -2.78
CA ALA A 178 15.61 -13.46 -3.05
C ALA A 178 15.62 -14.71 -2.16
N LYS A 179 15.32 -14.57 -0.87
CA LYS A 179 15.20 -15.72 0.04
C LYS A 179 14.09 -16.67 -0.39
N ILE A 180 12.92 -16.16 -0.80
CA ILE A 180 11.82 -17.02 -1.27
C ILE A 180 12.19 -17.72 -2.59
N ALA A 181 12.79 -17.01 -3.53
CA ALA A 181 13.24 -17.60 -4.80
C ALA A 181 14.29 -18.71 -4.59
N GLU A 182 15.25 -18.48 -3.68
CA GLU A 182 16.30 -19.45 -3.35
C GLU A 182 15.78 -20.66 -2.58
N THR A 183 14.98 -20.43 -1.53
CA THR A 183 14.60 -21.50 -0.59
C THR A 183 13.30 -22.22 -0.97
N LYS A 184 12.46 -21.60 -1.80
CA LYS A 184 11.17 -22.13 -2.25
C LYS A 184 10.97 -21.91 -3.76
N PRO A 185 11.87 -22.43 -4.63
CA PRO A 185 11.85 -22.15 -6.07
C PRO A 185 10.53 -22.58 -6.75
N THR A 186 9.93 -23.70 -6.34
CA THR A 186 8.64 -24.15 -6.88
C THR A 186 7.51 -23.16 -6.55
N VAL A 187 7.52 -22.59 -5.34
CA VAL A 187 6.54 -21.59 -4.91
C VAL A 187 6.73 -20.28 -5.68
N TYR A 188 7.98 -19.84 -5.83
CA TYR A 188 8.31 -18.67 -6.63
C TYR A 188 7.91 -18.84 -8.10
N LYS A 189 8.15 -20.02 -8.68
CA LYS A 189 7.72 -20.35 -10.03
C LYS A 189 6.19 -20.31 -10.19
N ASN A 190 5.44 -20.73 -9.16
CA ASN A 190 3.98 -20.61 -9.10
C ASN A 190 3.49 -19.19 -8.73
N THR A 191 4.36 -18.17 -8.78
CA THR A 191 4.00 -16.79 -8.47
C THR A 191 3.93 -15.98 -9.76
N GLU A 192 2.78 -15.43 -10.11
CA GLU A 192 2.63 -14.58 -11.30
C GLU A 192 2.85 -13.09 -10.99
N ARG A 193 2.59 -12.66 -9.76
CA ARG A 193 2.74 -11.27 -9.31
C ARG A 193 3.30 -11.19 -7.90
N ILE A 194 4.16 -10.21 -7.64
CA ILE A 194 4.63 -9.85 -6.30
C ILE A 194 4.22 -8.41 -6.01
N SER A 195 3.60 -8.20 -4.87
CA SER A 195 3.13 -6.90 -4.40
C SER A 195 3.80 -6.53 -3.09
N LEU A 196 4.01 -5.23 -2.85
CA LEU A 196 4.09 -4.72 -1.48
C LEU A 196 2.71 -4.76 -0.83
N ILE A 197 2.61 -4.80 0.50
CA ILE A 197 1.31 -4.82 1.20
C ILE A 197 0.41 -3.64 0.77
N SER A 198 1.00 -2.48 0.49
CA SER A 198 0.33 -1.29 -0.08
C SER A 198 -0.34 -1.60 -1.42
N SER A 199 0.45 -2.01 -2.42
CA SER A 199 -0.06 -2.39 -3.75
C SER A 199 -0.99 -3.63 -3.71
N PHE A 200 -0.78 -4.56 -2.78
CA PHE A 200 -1.68 -5.70 -2.54
C PHE A 200 -3.06 -5.20 -2.10
N ALA A 201 -3.12 -4.36 -1.07
CA ALA A 201 -4.37 -3.79 -0.58
C ALA A 201 -5.09 -2.98 -1.67
N CYS A 202 -4.33 -2.19 -2.45
CA CYS A 202 -4.85 -1.46 -3.59
C CYS A 202 -5.45 -2.39 -4.66
N SER A 203 -4.81 -3.53 -4.91
CA SER A 203 -5.28 -4.55 -5.88
C SER A 203 -6.63 -5.14 -5.47
N LEU A 204 -6.87 -5.32 -4.17
CA LEU A 204 -8.17 -5.80 -3.66
C LEU A 204 -9.30 -4.86 -4.07
N PHE A 205 -9.12 -3.54 -3.91
CA PHE A 205 -10.13 -2.54 -4.31
C PHE A 205 -10.29 -2.42 -5.83
N LEU A 206 -9.21 -2.59 -6.59
CA LEU A 206 -9.23 -2.51 -8.05
C LEU A 206 -9.85 -3.74 -8.73
N GLY A 207 -9.82 -4.92 -8.09
CA GLY A 207 -10.19 -6.18 -8.76
C GLY A 207 -9.20 -6.59 -9.86
N LYS A 208 -7.95 -6.13 -9.76
CA LYS A 208 -6.82 -6.47 -10.64
C LYS A 208 -5.52 -6.02 -9.97
N TYR A 209 -4.36 -6.38 -10.51
CA TYR A 209 -3.10 -5.96 -9.92
C TYR A 209 -2.87 -4.45 -10.00
N ALA A 210 -2.56 -3.87 -8.84
CA ALA A 210 -2.07 -2.51 -8.72
C ALA A 210 -0.56 -2.45 -9.02
N ASN A 211 -0.13 -1.32 -9.56
CA ASN A 211 1.29 -0.98 -9.64
C ASN A 211 1.82 -0.59 -8.25
N ILE A 212 3.12 -0.81 -8.04
CA ILE A 212 3.83 -0.33 -6.84
C ILE A 212 4.14 1.16 -7.02
N ASP A 213 3.91 1.96 -5.99
CA ASP A 213 4.22 3.39 -6.06
C ASP A 213 5.72 3.66 -5.84
N PHE A 214 6.21 4.81 -6.30
CA PHE A 214 7.62 5.18 -6.14
C PHE A 214 8.07 5.27 -4.68
N ALA A 215 7.20 5.71 -3.77
CA ALA A 215 7.61 5.95 -2.40
C ALA A 215 7.78 4.65 -1.62
N ASP A 216 6.83 3.72 -1.69
CA ASP A 216 6.97 2.41 -1.03
C ASP A 216 7.93 1.49 -1.80
N GLY A 217 7.96 1.59 -3.13
CA GLY A 217 8.94 0.89 -3.99
C GLY A 217 10.40 1.24 -3.69
N SER A 218 10.66 2.42 -3.12
CA SER A 218 11.99 2.79 -2.62
C SER A 218 12.45 1.93 -1.42
N GLY A 219 11.52 1.33 -0.69
CA GLY A 219 11.78 0.44 0.45
C GLY A 219 12.17 -1.00 0.06
N MET A 220 12.55 -1.24 -1.20
CA MET A 220 12.77 -2.60 -1.73
C MET A 220 14.23 -2.95 -2.00
N ASN A 221 15.15 -1.99 -2.05
CA ASN A 221 16.49 -2.14 -2.64
C ASN A 221 16.46 -2.60 -4.12
N LEU A 222 15.42 -2.22 -4.88
CA LEU A 222 15.28 -2.58 -6.31
C LEU A 222 15.04 -1.36 -7.22
N LEU A 223 14.40 -0.30 -6.72
CA LEU A 223 14.09 0.91 -7.49
C LEU A 223 15.30 1.84 -7.53
N ASP A 224 15.74 2.30 -8.72
CA ASP A 224 16.62 3.47 -8.78
C ASP A 224 15.79 4.73 -8.52
N ILE A 225 16.06 5.38 -7.39
CA ILE A 225 15.26 6.50 -6.90
C ILE A 225 15.44 7.78 -7.72
N ARG A 226 16.37 7.85 -8.68
CA ARG A 226 16.54 8.99 -9.57
C ARG A 226 15.83 8.78 -10.89
N THR A 227 16.00 7.60 -11.49
CA THR A 227 15.35 7.27 -12.78
C THR A 227 13.89 6.88 -12.60
N LYS A 228 13.48 6.49 -11.39
CA LYS A 228 12.14 5.96 -11.09
C LYS A 228 11.81 4.69 -11.88
N GLN A 229 12.83 3.88 -12.12
CA GLN A 229 12.74 2.60 -12.82
C GLN A 229 13.40 1.53 -11.97
N TRP A 230 12.99 0.28 -12.14
CA TRP A 230 13.69 -0.84 -11.50
C TRP A 230 15.13 -0.93 -12.03
N CYS A 231 16.08 -1.20 -11.15
CA CYS A 231 17.48 -1.40 -11.51
C CYS A 231 17.68 -2.82 -12.04
N PRO A 232 18.03 -3.01 -13.34
CA PRO A 232 18.10 -4.35 -13.95
C PRO A 232 19.05 -5.30 -13.23
N GLU A 233 20.22 -4.82 -12.84
CA GLU A 233 21.24 -5.62 -12.13
C GLU A 233 20.75 -6.12 -10.76
N LEU A 234 20.00 -5.27 -10.03
CA LEU A 234 19.39 -5.64 -8.75
C LEU A 234 18.23 -6.61 -8.92
N LEU A 235 17.46 -6.50 -10.00
CA LEU A 235 16.41 -7.49 -10.32
C LEU A 235 17.03 -8.86 -10.64
N GLU A 236 18.05 -8.89 -11.50
CA GLU A 236 18.70 -10.12 -11.96
C GLU A 236 19.32 -10.92 -10.82
N VAL A 237 20.04 -10.26 -9.89
CA VAL A 237 20.63 -10.94 -8.73
C VAL A 237 19.58 -11.35 -7.68
N THR A 238 18.40 -10.71 -7.68
CA THR A 238 17.34 -11.02 -6.71
C THR A 238 16.62 -12.30 -7.07
N ALA A 239 16.06 -12.39 -8.28
CA ALA A 239 15.29 -13.54 -8.72
C ALA A 239 15.03 -13.52 -10.24
N PRO A 240 14.87 -14.70 -10.88
CA PRO A 240 14.53 -14.77 -12.30
C PRO A 240 13.15 -14.15 -12.56
N ASP A 241 13.00 -13.49 -13.71
CA ASP A 241 11.72 -12.97 -14.21
C ASP A 241 11.07 -11.93 -13.27
N LEU A 242 11.85 -11.33 -12.36
CA LEU A 242 11.30 -10.47 -11.31
C LEU A 242 10.68 -9.19 -11.85
N ALA A 243 11.20 -8.64 -12.95
CA ALA A 243 10.64 -7.46 -13.60
C ALA A 243 9.14 -7.65 -13.93
N ASP A 244 8.81 -8.78 -14.56
CA ASP A 244 7.44 -9.10 -14.96
C ASP A 244 6.52 -9.29 -13.75
N LYS A 245 7.05 -9.93 -12.69
CA LYS A 245 6.29 -10.16 -11.45
C LYS A 245 6.03 -8.87 -10.66
N LEU A 246 6.85 -7.83 -10.81
CA LEU A 246 6.65 -6.52 -10.16
C LEU A 246 5.81 -5.56 -11.03
N GLY A 247 5.95 -5.66 -12.36
CA GLY A 247 5.46 -4.68 -13.34
C GLY A 247 6.02 -3.28 -13.09
N GLU A 248 5.50 -2.30 -13.81
CA GLU A 248 6.06 -0.94 -13.76
C GLU A 248 5.72 -0.21 -12.45
N PRO A 249 6.69 0.53 -11.86
CA PRO A 249 6.41 1.41 -10.74
C PRO A 249 5.76 2.71 -11.24
N VAL A 250 4.96 3.35 -10.39
CA VAL A 250 4.19 4.56 -10.77
C VAL A 250 4.31 5.70 -9.74
N PRO A 251 4.02 6.96 -10.12
CA PRO A 251 3.91 8.04 -9.14
C PRO A 251 2.88 7.75 -8.06
N SER A 252 3.14 8.14 -6.81
CA SER A 252 2.26 7.90 -5.66
C SER A 252 0.91 8.62 -5.67
N HIS A 253 0.66 9.45 -6.68
CA HIS A 253 -0.61 10.18 -6.85
C HIS A 253 -1.36 9.71 -8.10
N THR A 254 -1.10 8.47 -8.54
CA THR A 254 -1.69 7.93 -9.77
C THR A 254 -3.06 7.33 -9.47
N VAL A 255 -4.07 7.71 -10.25
CA VAL A 255 -5.35 7.00 -10.29
C VAL A 255 -5.16 5.74 -11.14
N LEU A 256 -5.26 4.56 -10.52
CA LEU A 256 -5.00 3.28 -11.18
C LEU A 256 -6.24 2.71 -11.90
N GLY A 257 -7.42 3.25 -11.57
CA GLY A 257 -8.68 2.87 -12.18
C GLY A 257 -9.85 3.17 -11.27
N LYS A 258 -11.02 2.71 -11.70
CA LYS A 258 -12.23 2.70 -10.88
C LYS A 258 -12.24 1.51 -9.94
N ILE A 259 -12.99 1.64 -8.85
CA ILE A 259 -13.22 0.56 -7.90
C ILE A 259 -13.85 -0.65 -8.60
N SER A 260 -13.51 -1.86 -8.15
CA SER A 260 -14.07 -3.10 -8.66
C SER A 260 -15.59 -3.13 -8.51
N ARG A 261 -16.25 -3.72 -9.51
CA ARG A 261 -17.70 -3.98 -9.52
C ARG A 261 -18.16 -4.74 -8.27
N TYR A 262 -17.31 -5.61 -7.72
CA TYR A 262 -17.56 -6.29 -6.44
C TYR A 262 -17.99 -5.33 -5.33
N PHE A 263 -17.31 -4.17 -5.17
CA PHE A 263 -17.64 -3.22 -4.11
C PHE A 263 -18.86 -2.36 -4.46
N VAL A 264 -19.11 -2.12 -5.75
CA VAL A 264 -20.32 -1.44 -6.22
C VAL A 264 -21.54 -2.27 -5.86
N GLU A 265 -21.53 -3.57 -6.20
CA GLU A 265 -22.66 -4.47 -5.99
C GLU A 265 -22.86 -4.84 -4.52
N ARG A 266 -21.78 -5.20 -3.82
CA ARG A 266 -21.88 -5.68 -2.42
C ARG A 266 -22.09 -4.58 -1.39
N PHE A 267 -21.47 -3.41 -1.59
CA PHE A 267 -21.43 -2.33 -0.60
C PHE A 267 -22.07 -1.03 -1.08
N GLY A 268 -22.43 -0.89 -2.37
CA GLY A 268 -23.06 0.32 -2.89
C GLY A 268 -22.09 1.47 -3.13
N PHE A 269 -20.80 1.18 -3.39
CA PHE A 269 -19.87 2.22 -3.84
C PHE A 269 -20.31 2.84 -5.16
N SER A 270 -19.98 4.12 -5.35
CA SER A 270 -20.07 4.72 -6.68
C SER A 270 -19.16 3.98 -7.66
N GLU A 271 -19.68 3.60 -8.84
CA GLU A 271 -18.87 3.10 -9.96
C GLU A 271 -17.83 4.12 -10.44
N GLN A 272 -18.02 5.40 -10.09
CA GLN A 272 -17.08 6.47 -10.40
C GLN A 272 -16.00 6.65 -9.33
N CYS A 273 -16.00 5.86 -8.26
CA CYS A 273 -14.99 5.91 -7.20
C CYS A 273 -13.60 5.59 -7.77
N ASP A 274 -12.67 6.55 -7.67
CA ASP A 274 -11.29 6.38 -8.08
C ASP A 274 -10.48 5.63 -7.03
N VAL A 275 -9.71 4.63 -7.46
CA VAL A 275 -8.70 3.99 -6.62
C VAL A 275 -7.34 4.60 -6.94
N VAL A 276 -6.83 5.37 -5.98
CA VAL A 276 -5.51 6.01 -6.06
C VAL A 276 -4.47 5.08 -5.44
N THR A 277 -3.28 5.01 -6.04
CA THR A 277 -2.12 4.24 -5.54
C THR A 277 -1.97 4.33 -4.03
N PHE A 278 -1.94 3.16 -3.37
CA PHE A 278 -1.56 3.07 -1.96
C PHE A 278 -0.05 3.25 -1.82
N THR A 279 0.41 3.61 -0.63
CA THR A 279 1.84 3.82 -0.34
C THR A 279 2.24 3.23 1.02
N GLY A 280 3.50 3.38 1.40
CA GLY A 280 4.00 2.97 2.71
C GLY A 280 3.49 3.89 3.82
N ASP A 281 3.32 3.36 5.03
CA ASP A 281 2.86 4.11 6.20
C ASP A 281 3.75 5.32 6.57
N ASN A 282 5.07 5.24 6.41
CA ASN A 282 5.98 6.36 6.65
C ASN A 282 5.86 7.45 5.56
N PRO A 283 5.92 7.15 4.25
CA PRO A 283 5.56 8.10 3.21
C PRO A 283 4.21 8.80 3.42
N SER A 284 3.18 8.03 3.81
CA SER A 284 1.85 8.58 4.08
C SER A 284 1.85 9.56 5.25
N SER A 285 2.57 9.22 6.33
CA SER A 285 2.77 10.10 7.49
C SER A 285 3.42 11.45 7.12
N LEU A 286 4.38 11.43 6.21
CA LEU A 286 5.11 12.63 5.79
C LEU A 286 4.24 13.61 4.99
N ALA A 287 3.32 13.11 4.16
CA ALA A 287 2.50 13.96 3.31
C ALA A 287 1.61 14.92 4.10
N VAL A 288 1.26 14.55 5.33
CA VAL A 288 0.41 15.33 6.22
C VAL A 288 1.17 16.42 6.93
N ILE A 289 2.41 16.12 7.36
CA ILE A 289 3.30 17.11 8.01
C ILE A 289 3.57 18.31 7.10
N LYS A 290 3.63 18.09 5.78
CA LYS A 290 3.84 19.16 4.79
C LYS A 290 2.56 19.89 4.36
N MET A 291 1.38 19.42 4.77
CA MET A 291 0.09 20.04 4.44
C MET A 291 -0.45 20.94 5.56
N ASP A 292 0.19 20.95 6.73
CA ASP A 292 -0.16 21.84 7.83
C ASP A 292 0.66 23.14 7.77
N PRO A 293 0.09 24.29 7.35
CA PRO A 293 0.80 25.57 7.33
C PRO A 293 1.18 26.08 8.74
N TYR A 294 0.73 25.43 9.82
CA TYR A 294 1.09 25.83 11.18
C TYR A 294 2.51 25.43 11.63
N VAL A 295 3.21 24.57 10.88
CA VAL A 295 4.56 24.13 11.27
C VAL A 295 5.67 25.08 10.76
N GLU A 296 5.36 26.05 9.88
CA GLU A 296 6.35 27.04 9.40
C GLU A 296 6.59 28.24 10.35
N SER A 297 5.79 28.42 11.41
CA SER A 297 6.04 29.49 12.40
C SER A 297 6.95 29.00 13.53
N GLY A 298 8.21 28.70 13.19
CA GLY A 298 9.10 28.04 14.16
C GLY A 298 10.60 28.22 14.01
N SER A 299 11.11 29.21 13.28
CA SER A 299 12.41 29.89 13.53
C SER A 299 12.75 30.87 12.40
N LYS A 300 13.03 32.12 12.79
CA LYS A 300 13.48 33.19 11.88
C LYS A 300 14.89 32.90 11.36
N ILE A 301 15.06 32.80 10.04
CA ILE A 301 16.30 33.20 9.36
C ILE A 301 15.90 33.96 8.09
N HIS A 302 16.33 35.22 8.00
CA HIS A 302 16.10 36.11 6.86
C HIS A 302 17.02 35.75 5.68
N ALA A 303 16.46 35.66 4.47
CA ALA A 303 17.09 36.12 3.22
C ALA A 303 16.00 36.39 2.16
N PRO A 304 16.12 37.44 1.32
CA PRO A 304 15.08 37.86 0.40
C PRO A 304 15.24 37.22 -0.98
N MET A 305 14.13 36.89 -1.65
CA MET A 305 14.11 36.71 -3.10
C MET A 305 12.75 37.10 -3.66
N GLU A 306 12.75 38.17 -4.46
CA GLU A 306 11.61 38.61 -5.27
C GLU A 306 11.54 37.87 -6.61
N ALA A 307 10.28 37.78 -7.08
CA ALA A 307 9.78 37.66 -8.45
C ALA A 307 9.91 36.32 -9.20
N GLY A 308 8.74 35.67 -9.40
CA GLY A 308 8.46 34.92 -10.64
C GLY A 308 7.59 33.68 -10.52
N MET A 309 6.27 33.87 -10.32
CA MET A 309 5.19 32.85 -10.43
C MET A 309 5.32 31.60 -9.54
N SER A 310 4.63 31.63 -8.39
CA SER A 310 4.60 30.50 -7.45
C SER A 310 3.93 29.27 -8.07
N LEU A 311 4.65 28.14 -8.08
CA LEU A 311 4.15 26.79 -8.34
C LEU A 311 2.88 26.43 -7.54
N ILE A 312 2.57 27.17 -6.49
CA ILE A 312 1.43 26.95 -5.60
C ILE A 312 0.08 27.07 -6.33
N SER A 313 -0.03 27.95 -7.34
CA SER A 313 -1.28 28.17 -8.09
C SER A 313 -1.64 26.97 -8.98
N PHE A 314 -0.63 26.31 -9.55
CA PHE A 314 -0.81 25.10 -10.35
C PHE A 314 -1.10 23.87 -9.48
N TRP A 315 -0.65 23.89 -8.22
CA TRP A 315 -0.83 22.80 -7.25
C TRP A 315 -2.21 22.75 -6.59
N LYS A 316 -2.94 23.88 -6.51
CA LYS A 316 -4.26 23.93 -5.85
C LYS A 316 -5.42 23.32 -6.66
N ALA A 317 -5.36 23.34 -7.99
CA ALA A 317 -6.53 23.00 -8.82
C ALA A 317 -6.74 21.49 -9.11
N ARG A 318 -5.75 20.63 -8.87
CA ARG A 318 -5.82 19.18 -9.19
C ARG A 318 -5.54 18.22 -8.03
N ARG A 319 -5.28 18.70 -6.80
CA ARG A 319 -4.79 17.88 -5.66
C ARG A 319 -5.74 17.68 -4.49
N GLY A 320 -6.94 18.28 -4.50
CA GLY A 320 -7.85 18.23 -3.34
C GLY A 320 -8.13 16.80 -2.86
N VAL A 321 -8.46 15.91 -3.79
CA VAL A 321 -8.79 14.50 -3.52
C VAL A 321 -7.62 13.74 -2.88
N ILE A 322 -6.41 13.88 -3.43
CA ILE A 322 -5.24 13.08 -3.01
C ILE A 322 -4.70 13.59 -1.66
N SER A 323 -4.74 14.90 -1.44
CA SER A 323 -4.39 15.52 -0.15
C SER A 323 -5.31 15.04 0.97
N VAL A 324 -6.62 15.03 0.72
CA VAL A 324 -7.61 14.58 1.71
C VAL A 324 -7.42 13.09 2.02
N ILE A 325 -7.19 12.25 1.01
CA ILE A 325 -7.00 10.80 1.22
C ILE A 325 -5.72 10.49 2.00
N TRP A 326 -4.62 11.20 1.77
CA TRP A 326 -3.38 10.91 2.49
C TRP A 326 -3.43 11.42 3.95
N GLU A 327 -4.13 12.54 4.21
CA GLU A 327 -4.44 13.00 5.57
C GLU A 327 -5.21 11.96 6.39
N CYS A 328 -6.19 11.28 5.77
CA CYS A 328 -6.99 10.21 6.38
C CYS A 328 -6.16 9.08 6.99
N THR A 329 -5.07 8.67 6.34
CA THR A 329 -4.27 7.51 6.75
C THR A 329 -3.42 7.75 8.00
N THR A 330 -3.28 9.02 8.44
CA THR A 330 -2.35 9.41 9.54
C THR A 330 -3.02 9.81 10.84
N ILE A 331 -4.35 10.00 10.83
CA ILE A 331 -5.19 10.30 12.00
C ILE A 331 -4.93 9.31 13.16
N TRP A 332 -4.39 8.15 12.82
CA TRP A 332 -4.12 7.03 13.69
C TRP A 332 -2.78 7.02 14.43
N LYS A 333 -1.89 8.00 14.18
CA LYS A 333 -0.55 8.06 14.80
C LYS A 333 -0.44 9.08 15.94
N LYS A 334 -1.57 9.61 16.43
CA LYS A 334 -1.63 10.46 17.64
C LYS A 334 -2.14 9.68 18.84
#